data_AF-A0A952UGN1-F1
#
_entry.id   AF-A0A952UGN1-F1
#
_cell.length_a   1.000
_cell.length_b   1.000
_cell.length_c   1.000
_cell.angle_alpha   90.00
_cell.angle_beta   90.00
_cell.angle_gamma   90.00
#
_symmetry.space_group_name_H-M   'P 1'
#
loop_
_entity.id
_entity.type
_entity.pdbx_description
1 polymer ?
#
loop_
_entity_poly.entity_id
_entity_poly.type
_entity_poly.pdbx_seq_one_letter_code
_entity_poly.pdbx_strand_id
1 'polypeptide(L)'
;MKFRRLYWVTEQVAESGESCVIGVFTSIHDLRVKGVKWCDGCAHKGSFRVTLVKLDSPEMPLGKWEGPDFAGIEGDLHTFVETGEFDEPSIIQLASDLRAFSA
;
A
#
# COMPACT_ATOMS: atom_id res chain seq x y z
N MET A 1 -24.76 -1.52 0.76
CA MET A 1 -23.29 -1.44 0.95
C MET A 1 -22.84 -0.02 0.71
N LYS A 2 -22.13 0.60 1.66
CA LYS A 2 -21.51 1.92 1.46
C LYS A 2 -20.16 1.64 0.80
N PHE A 3 -20.02 1.90 -0.50
CA PHE A 3 -18.72 1.85 -1.18
C PHE A 3 -17.80 2.87 -0.49
N ARG A 4 -16.87 2.42 0.35
CA ARG A 4 -15.83 3.29 0.86
C ARG A 4 -14.84 3.48 -0.28
N ARG A 5 -14.62 4.71 -0.72
CA ARG A 5 -13.60 4.99 -1.74
C ARG A 5 -12.23 4.90 -1.07
N LEU A 6 -11.72 3.67 -0.98
CA LEU A 6 -10.38 3.36 -0.50
C LEU A 6 -9.38 3.52 -1.64
N TYR A 7 -8.23 4.11 -1.34
CA TYR A 7 -7.13 4.29 -2.29
C TYR A 7 -5.84 3.81 -1.68
N TRP A 8 -5.07 3.11 -2.49
CA TRP A 8 -3.71 2.69 -2.22
C TRP A 8 -2.77 3.67 -2.87
N VAL A 9 -1.89 4.27 -2.09
CA VAL A 9 -0.84 5.17 -2.56
C VAL A 9 0.49 4.42 -2.43
N THR A 10 1.25 4.38 -3.51
CA THR A 10 2.63 3.85 -3.49
C THR A 10 3.61 5.00 -3.56
N GLU A 11 4.66 4.92 -2.74
CA GLU A 11 5.67 5.95 -2.60
C GLU A 11 7.07 5.35 -2.64
N GLN A 12 8.01 6.09 -3.21
CA GLN A 12 9.44 5.86 -3.01
C GLN A 12 9.98 6.86 -2.01
N VAL A 13 10.72 6.36 -1.04
CA VAL A 13 11.28 7.14 0.07
C VAL A 13 12.79 7.21 -0.10
N ALA A 14 13.36 8.41 -0.01
CA ALA A 14 14.80 8.62 -0.01
C ALA A 14 15.41 8.27 1.35
N GLU A 15 16.73 8.11 1.41
CA GLU A 15 17.45 7.93 2.68
C GLU A 15 17.26 9.12 3.64
N SER A 16 16.97 10.32 3.10
CA SER A 16 16.62 11.52 3.88
C SER A 16 15.23 11.45 4.52
N GLY A 17 14.39 10.48 4.15
CA GLY A 17 12.99 10.35 4.58
C GLY A 17 11.98 11.09 3.69
N GLU A 18 12.44 11.86 2.70
CA GLU A 18 11.55 12.48 1.70
C GLU A 18 10.87 11.41 0.85
N SER A 19 9.56 11.54 0.61
CA SER A 19 8.80 10.59 -0.21
C SER A 19 8.27 11.21 -1.51
N CYS A 20 8.15 10.37 -2.53
CA CYS A 20 7.60 10.73 -3.82
C CYS A 20 6.50 9.72 -4.16
N VAL A 21 5.27 10.21 -4.38
CA VAL A 21 4.15 9.38 -4.81
C VAL A 21 4.39 8.91 -6.24
N ILE A 22 4.33 7.60 -6.47
CA ILE A 22 4.55 6.98 -7.78
C ILE A 22 3.32 6.27 -8.33
N GLY A 23 2.27 6.08 -7.52
CA GLY A 23 1.03 5.46 -7.97
C GLY A 23 -0.13 5.63 -7.00
N VAL A 24 -1.34 5.62 -7.55
CA VAL A 24 -2.60 5.59 -6.80
C VAL A 24 -3.51 4.55 -7.42
N PHE A 25 -4.04 3.63 -6.61
CA PHE A 25 -4.85 2.49 -7.05
C PHE A 25 -6.11 2.35 -6.21
N THR A 26 -7.18 1.85 -6.80
CA THR A 26 -8.49 1.67 -6.12
C THR A 26 -8.76 0.22 -5.75
N SER A 27 -7.87 -0.71 -6.10
CA SER A 27 -8.01 -2.14 -5.82
C SER A 27 -6.67 -2.77 -5.46
N ILE A 28 -6.70 -3.81 -4.61
CA ILE A 28 -5.51 -4.62 -4.31
C ILE A 28 -4.97 -5.28 -5.59
N HIS A 29 -5.85 -5.71 -6.49
CA HIS A 29 -5.44 -6.31 -7.76
C HIS A 29 -4.61 -5.34 -8.61
N ASP A 30 -5.09 -4.11 -8.83
CA ASP A 30 -4.34 -3.12 -9.61
C ASP A 30 -3.04 -2.71 -8.92
N LEU A 31 -3.05 -2.56 -7.59
CA LEU A 31 -1.85 -2.30 -6.82
C LEU A 31 -0.79 -3.38 -7.06
N ARG A 32 -1.17 -4.66 -6.96
CA ARG A 32 -0.25 -5.79 -7.15
C ARG A 32 0.29 -5.88 -8.58
N VAL A 33 -0.59 -5.75 -9.57
CA VAL A 33 -0.21 -5.93 -10.98
C VAL A 33 0.57 -4.75 -11.55
N LYS A 34 0.29 -3.52 -11.08
CA LYS A 34 0.81 -2.29 -11.71
C LYS A 34 1.60 -1.39 -10.77
N GLY A 35 1.36 -1.49 -9.47
CA GLY A 35 1.83 -0.55 -8.46
C GLY A 35 3.06 -0.98 -7.67
N VAL A 36 3.30 -2.28 -7.51
CA VAL A 36 4.50 -2.82 -6.87
C VAL A 36 5.67 -2.78 -7.86
N LYS A 37 6.30 -1.61 -8.01
CA LYS A 37 7.45 -1.40 -8.90
C LYS A 37 8.25 -0.16 -8.52
N TRP A 38 9.53 -0.15 -8.91
CA TRP A 38 10.32 1.08 -8.93
C TRP A 38 9.96 1.93 -10.16
N CYS A 39 9.66 3.21 -9.95
CA CYS A 39 9.63 4.27 -10.95
C CYS A 39 11.05 4.77 -11.22
N ASP A 40 11.57 4.50 -12.42
CA ASP A 40 12.93 4.91 -12.83
C ASP A 40 13.14 6.44 -12.85
N GLY A 41 12.06 7.21 -13.02
CA GLY A 41 12.10 8.67 -13.00
C GLY A 41 12.11 9.30 -11.60
N CYS A 42 12.01 8.48 -10.54
CA CYS A 42 12.06 8.96 -9.18
C CYS A 42 13.48 8.85 -8.61
N ALA A 43 13.97 9.95 -8.03
CA ALA A 43 15.31 10.01 -7.45
C ALA A 43 15.41 9.31 -6.09
N HIS A 44 14.28 8.97 -5.47
CA HIS A 44 14.22 8.37 -4.14
C HIS A 44 14.43 6.87 -4.22
N LYS A 45 15.54 6.36 -3.68
CA LYS A 45 15.93 4.93 -3.81
C LYS A 45 16.18 4.23 -2.47
N GLY A 46 15.69 4.80 -1.37
CA GLY A 46 15.89 4.25 -0.03
C GLY A 46 14.95 3.10 0.27
N SER A 47 13.63 3.34 0.23
CA SER A 47 12.61 2.33 0.51
C SER A 47 11.35 2.53 -0.31
N PHE A 48 10.46 1.54 -0.26
CA PHE A 48 9.14 1.58 -0.88
C PHE A 48 8.07 1.54 0.20
N ARG A 49 7.04 2.36 0.03
CA ARG A 49 5.97 2.52 1.00
C ARG A 49 4.61 2.39 0.33
N VAL A 50 3.69 1.75 1.03
CA VAL A 50 2.28 1.60 0.66
C VAL A 50 1.43 2.24 1.74
N THR A 51 0.51 3.10 1.34
CA THR A 51 -0.41 3.81 2.25
C THR A 51 -1.84 3.55 1.80
N LEU A 52 -2.71 3.12 2.73
CA LEU A 52 -4.15 3.00 2.50
C LEU A 52 -4.84 4.26 3.02
N VAL A 53 -5.62 4.93 2.18
CA VAL A 53 -6.38 6.14 2.53
C VAL A 53 -7.84 5.99 2.17
N LYS A 54 -8.70 6.71 2.89
CA LYS A 54 -10.11 6.88 2.56
C LYS A 54 -10.33 8.34 2.16
N LEU A 55 -10.93 8.56 0.99
CA LEU A 55 -11.32 9.91 0.59
C LEU A 55 -12.32 10.50 1.60
N ASP A 56 -12.20 11.80 1.82
CA ASP A 56 -13.04 12.59 2.72
C ASP A 56 -12.98 12.13 4.20
N SER A 57 -11.92 11.41 4.58
CA SER A 57 -11.62 11.09 5.98
C SER A 57 -10.62 12.12 6.53
N PRO A 58 -11.00 12.92 7.53
CA PRO A 58 -10.05 13.80 8.23
C PRO A 58 -9.11 13.00 9.14
N GLU A 59 -9.51 11.78 9.50
CA GLU A 59 -8.65 10.83 10.19
C GLU A 59 -7.65 10.28 9.18
N MET A 60 -6.38 10.57 9.48
CA MET A 60 -5.12 10.17 8.84
C MET A 60 -5.11 8.73 8.29
N PRO A 61 -4.17 8.38 7.39
CA PRO A 61 -4.19 7.14 6.61
C PRO A 61 -4.62 5.92 7.43
N LEU A 62 -5.49 5.12 6.81
CA LEU A 62 -6.03 3.89 7.40
C LEU A 62 -4.95 2.84 7.66
N GLY A 63 -3.81 2.95 6.96
CA GLY A 63 -2.61 2.19 7.24
C GLY A 63 -1.45 2.70 6.39
N LYS A 64 -0.23 2.46 6.88
CA LYS A 64 1.02 2.87 6.22
C LYS A 64 2.08 1.82 6.52
N TRP A 65 2.58 1.18 5.48
CA TRP A 65 3.56 0.09 5.58
C TRP A 65 4.74 0.39 4.69
N GLU A 66 5.94 0.18 5.20
CA GLU A 66 7.19 0.49 4.52
C GLU A 66 8.08 -0.74 4.48
N GLY A 67 8.82 -0.90 3.39
CA GLY A 67 9.76 -2.00 3.21
C GLY A 67 10.97 -1.90 4.16
N PRO A 68 11.71 -3.01 4.31
CA PRO A 68 11.60 -4.23 3.49
C PRO A 68 10.56 -5.25 3.99
N ASP A 69 10.10 -5.15 5.24
CA ASP A 69 9.27 -6.19 5.87
C ASP A 69 7.76 -5.94 5.76
N PHE A 70 7.35 -4.69 5.55
CA PHE A 70 5.95 -4.25 5.58
C PHE A 70 5.23 -4.77 6.82
N ALA A 71 5.87 -4.62 7.98
CA ALA A 71 5.40 -5.19 9.24
C ALA A 71 3.94 -4.83 9.55
N GLY A 72 3.15 -5.82 9.96
CA GLY A 72 1.77 -5.64 10.41
C GLY A 72 0.71 -5.57 9.31
N ILE A 73 1.09 -5.52 8.02
CA ILE A 73 0.14 -5.29 6.92
C ILE A 73 -1.03 -6.29 6.89
N GLU A 74 -0.80 -7.59 7.11
CA GLU A 74 -1.89 -8.56 7.10
C GLU A 74 -2.85 -8.38 8.28
N GLY A 75 -2.31 -8.12 9.47
CA GLY A 75 -3.11 -7.92 10.68
C GLY A 75 -3.93 -6.63 10.61
N ASP A 76 -3.32 -5.54 10.17
CA ASP A 76 -3.99 -4.26 10.01
C ASP A 76 -5.10 -4.34 8.96
N LEU A 77 -4.87 -5.08 7.86
CA LEU A 77 -5.85 -5.21 6.79
C LEU A 77 -7.00 -6.18 7.13
N HIS A 78 -6.84 -7.04 8.13
CA HIS A 78 -7.88 -7.98 8.55
C HIS A 78 -9.19 -7.29 8.98
N THR A 79 -9.12 -6.09 9.57
CA THR A 79 -10.32 -5.31 9.94
C THR A 79 -11.19 -4.95 8.72
N PHE A 80 -10.59 -4.87 7.53
CA PHE A 80 -11.31 -4.58 6.28
C PHE A 80 -11.93 -5.85 5.66
N VAL A 81 -11.48 -7.05 6.05
CA VAL A 81 -12.14 -8.32 5.72
C VAL A 81 -13.47 -8.42 6.45
N GLU A 82 -13.50 -8.08 7.75
CA GLU A 82 -14.72 -8.09 8.56
C GLU A 82 -15.82 -7.17 8.01
N THR A 83 -15.41 -6.11 7.31
CA THR A 83 -16.33 -5.14 6.67
C THR A 83 -16.66 -5.49 5.20
N GLY A 84 -16.05 -6.54 4.65
CA GLY A 84 -16.25 -7.01 3.28
C GLY A 84 -15.60 -6.13 2.21
N GLU A 85 -14.66 -5.25 2.58
CA GLU A 85 -13.95 -4.38 1.64
C GLU A 85 -12.82 -5.14 0.93
N PHE A 86 -12.18 -6.09 1.62
CA PHE A 86 -11.14 -6.97 1.09
C PHE A 86 -11.43 -8.44 1.38
N ASP A 87 -10.74 -9.32 0.66
CA ASP A 87 -10.66 -10.75 0.96
C ASP A 87 -9.27 -11.12 1.50
N GLU A 88 -9.24 -12.09 2.40
CA GLU A 88 -8.02 -12.57 3.06
C GLU A 88 -6.95 -13.09 2.07
N PRO A 89 -7.29 -13.87 1.01
CA PRO A 89 -6.32 -14.28 0.00
C PRO A 89 -5.61 -13.11 -0.70
N SER A 90 -6.36 -12.05 -1.05
CA SER A 90 -5.79 -10.85 -1.67
C SER A 90 -4.80 -10.13 -0.76
N ILE A 91 -5.08 -10.06 0.54
CA ILE A 91 -4.20 -9.44 1.54
C ILE A 91 -2.89 -10.22 1.68
N ILE A 92 -2.97 -11.54 1.83
CA ILE A 92 -1.81 -12.43 1.95
C ILE A 92 -0.91 -12.29 0.72
N GLN A 93 -1.52 -12.31 -0.47
CA GLN A 93 -0.76 -12.20 -1.70
C GLN A 93 -0.14 -10.81 -1.90
N LEU A 94 -0.82 -9.74 -1.50
CA LEU A 94 -0.23 -8.39 -1.50
C LEU A 94 1.01 -8.32 -0.61
N ALA A 95 0.92 -8.80 0.63
CA ALA A 95 2.04 -8.79 1.57
C ALA A 95 3.23 -9.61 1.04
N SER A 96 2.96 -10.77 0.45
CA SER A 96 3.97 -11.60 -0.21
C SER A 96 4.65 -10.87 -1.38
N ASP A 97 3.87 -10.26 -2.27
CA ASP A 97 4.39 -9.55 -3.45
C ASP A 97 5.28 -8.37 -3.03
N LEU A 98 4.89 -7.62 -1.99
CA LEU A 98 5.66 -6.49 -1.45
C LEU A 98 6.99 -6.91 -0.83
N ARG A 99 6.99 -7.98 -0.03
CA ARG A 99 8.23 -8.52 0.58
C ARG A 99 9.16 -9.10 -0.48
N ALA A 100 8.62 -9.82 -1.46
CA ALA A 100 9.41 -10.34 -2.58
C ALA A 100 10.02 -9.23 -3.44
N PHE A 101 9.32 -8.09 -3.58
CA PHE A 101 9.82 -6.91 -4.29
C PHE A 101 10.95 -6.18 -3.55
N SER A 102 10.98 -6.24 -2.22
CA SER A 102 11.95 -5.52 -1.38
C SER A 102 13.12 -6.40 -0.90
N ALA A 103 13.13 -7.68 -1.26
CA ALA A 103 14.21 -8.64 -1.00
C ALA A 103 15.31 -8.51 -2.06
#